data_AF-A0ABD5IPQ8-F1
#
_entry.id   AF-A0ABD5IPQ8-F1
#
_cell.length_a   1.000
_cell.length_b   1.000
_cell.length_c   1.000
_cell.angle_alpha   90.00
_cell.angle_beta   90.00
_cell.angle_gamma   90.00
#
_symmetry.space_group_name_H-M   'P 1'
#
loop_
_entity.id
_entity.type
_entity.pdbx_description
1 polymer ?
#
loop_
_entity_poly.entity_id
_entity_poly.type
_entity_poly.pdbx_seq_one_letter_code
_entity_poly.pdbx_strand_id
1 'polypeptide(L)'
;MAKNNHLPTVDKFREDFPQFGNAVTFPNAQIQFRLNLADQLLDENNFGEVFPYLAELFVAHYMALQAADNRAAAIGGGGGANSGVVSSKSVDKVSVSYDSSATMNPDAGFWNNTRYGAEFWQLIQMFGMGGRQL
;
A
#
# COMPACT_ATOMS: atom_id res chain seq x y z
N MET A 1 -20.29 11.32 -6.60
CA MET A 1 -20.38 9.86 -6.81
C MET A 1 -18.98 9.38 -7.13
N ALA A 2 -18.63 8.14 -6.77
CA ALA A 2 -17.34 7.56 -7.16
C ALA A 2 -17.26 7.48 -8.69
N LYS A 3 -16.06 7.66 -9.24
CA LYS A 3 -15.78 7.49 -10.67
C LYS A 3 -15.96 6.03 -11.06
N ASN A 4 -15.43 5.12 -10.25
CA ASN A 4 -15.50 3.68 -10.47
C ASN A 4 -16.66 3.07 -9.67
N ASN A 5 -17.43 2.19 -10.29
CA ASN A 5 -18.62 1.61 -9.68
C ASN A 5 -18.26 0.62 -8.57
N HIS A 6 -17.12 -0.07 -8.73
CA HIS A 6 -16.67 -1.12 -7.82
C HIS A 6 -15.59 -0.63 -6.85
N LEU A 7 -15.57 0.68 -6.54
CA LEU A 7 -14.67 1.20 -5.52
C LEU A 7 -15.01 0.56 -4.16
N PRO A 8 -14.02 -0.06 -3.47
CA PRO A 8 -14.24 -0.66 -2.16
C PRO A 8 -14.71 0.36 -1.12
N THR A 9 -15.49 -0.10 -0.15
CA THR A 9 -15.82 0.68 1.05
C THR A 9 -14.73 0.53 2.12
N VAL A 10 -14.73 1.40 3.12
CA VAL A 10 -13.83 1.26 4.28
C VAL A 10 -14.04 -0.08 5.00
N ASP A 11 -15.29 -0.52 5.14
CA ASP A 11 -15.60 -1.78 5.80
C ASP A 11 -15.09 -2.97 5.00
N LYS A 12 -15.27 -2.95 3.66
CA LYS A 12 -14.76 -3.99 2.78
C LYS A 12 -13.23 -4.09 2.83
N PHE A 13 -12.54 -2.95 2.77
CA PHE A 13 -11.08 -2.91 2.93
C PHE A 13 -10.62 -3.54 4.25
N ARG A 14 -11.34 -3.32 5.35
CA ARG A 14 -10.99 -3.90 6.66
C ARG A 14 -11.30 -5.40 6.74
N GLU A 15 -12.33 -5.86 6.04
CA GLU A 15 -12.66 -7.28 5.92
C GLU A 15 -11.53 -8.02 5.19
N ASP A 16 -11.07 -7.46 4.06
CA ASP A 16 -10.07 -8.10 3.20
C ASP A 16 -8.64 -7.92 3.73
N PHE A 17 -8.37 -6.84 4.47
CA PHE A 17 -7.09 -6.57 5.12
C PHE A 17 -7.24 -6.35 6.63
N PRO A 18 -7.52 -7.41 7.42
CA PRO A 18 -7.83 -7.31 8.86
C PRO A 18 -6.71 -6.71 9.72
N GLN A 19 -5.47 -6.74 9.25
CA GLN A 19 -4.32 -6.05 9.89
C GLN A 19 -4.51 -4.53 9.99
N PHE A 20 -5.37 -3.94 9.16
CA PHE A 20 -5.75 -2.52 9.25
C PHE A 20 -7.02 -2.30 10.07
N GLY A 21 -7.55 -3.32 10.75
CA GLY A 21 -8.83 -3.32 11.47
C GLY A 21 -8.91 -2.40 12.70
N ASN A 22 -7.79 -1.93 13.24
CA ASN A 22 -7.80 -1.00 14.39
C ASN A 22 -8.14 0.43 13.94
N ALA A 23 -9.34 0.93 14.30
CA ALA A 23 -9.81 2.26 13.92
C ALA A 23 -9.07 3.43 14.60
N VAL A 24 -8.34 3.20 15.68
CA VAL A 24 -7.48 4.21 16.33
C VAL A 24 -6.18 4.36 15.55
N THR A 25 -5.56 3.25 15.18
CA THR A 25 -4.32 3.26 14.38
C THR A 25 -4.57 3.65 12.93
N PHE A 26 -5.70 3.21 12.37
CA PHE A 26 -6.11 3.45 10.98
C PHE A 26 -7.51 4.08 10.98
N PRO A 27 -7.66 5.39 11.17
CA PRO A 27 -8.97 6.04 11.16
C PRO A 27 -9.72 5.89 9.84
N ASN A 28 -11.05 5.71 9.91
CA ASN A 28 -11.90 5.57 8.71
C ASN A 28 -11.72 6.72 7.71
N ALA A 29 -11.56 7.95 8.21
CA ALA A 29 -11.33 9.12 7.37
C ALA A 29 -10.05 9.01 6.51
N GLN A 30 -9.00 8.38 7.03
CA GLN A 30 -7.73 8.21 6.30
C GLN A 30 -7.84 7.13 5.23
N ILE A 31 -8.50 6.01 5.54
CA ILE A 31 -8.79 4.95 4.56
C ILE A 31 -9.67 5.53 3.45
N GLN A 32 -10.75 6.23 3.79
CA GLN A 32 -11.64 6.87 2.82
C GLN A 32 -10.90 7.90 1.95
N PHE A 33 -10.01 8.69 2.55
CA PHE A 33 -9.19 9.65 1.80
C PHE A 33 -8.33 8.94 0.74
N ARG A 34 -7.73 7.79 1.07
CA ARG A 34 -6.93 7.00 0.12
C ARG A 34 -7.78 6.27 -0.91
N LEU A 35 -8.97 5.79 -0.54
CA LEU A 35 -9.94 5.22 -1.50
C LEU A 35 -10.36 6.28 -2.52
N ASN A 36 -10.65 7.51 -2.09
CA ASN A 36 -11.00 8.61 -3.00
C ASN A 36 -9.83 8.93 -3.96
N LEU A 37 -8.58 8.83 -3.49
CA LEU A 37 -7.42 9.01 -4.34
C LEU A 37 -7.26 7.86 -5.34
N ALA A 38 -7.44 6.60 -4.89
CA ALA A 38 -7.43 5.43 -5.77
C ALA A 38 -8.50 5.55 -6.86
N ASP A 39 -9.69 6.02 -6.51
CA ASP A 39 -10.80 6.26 -7.44
C ASP A 39 -10.43 7.25 -8.54
N GLN A 40 -9.64 8.28 -8.23
CA GLN A 40 -9.17 9.25 -9.22
C GLN A 40 -8.07 8.70 -10.14
N LEU A 41 -7.15 7.90 -9.59
CA LEU A 41 -5.95 7.46 -10.29
C LEU A 41 -6.13 6.16 -11.08
N LEU A 42 -7.07 5.31 -10.65
CA LEU A 42 -7.34 4.02 -11.26
C LEU A 42 -8.63 4.08 -12.10
N ASP A 43 -8.74 3.18 -13.06
CA ASP A 43 -9.89 3.08 -13.96
C ASP A 43 -10.35 1.63 -14.05
N GLU A 44 -11.56 1.34 -13.55
CA GLU A 44 -12.10 -0.02 -13.56
C GLU A 44 -12.24 -0.57 -14.98
N ASN A 45 -12.42 0.28 -16.00
CA ASN A 45 -12.52 -0.19 -17.38
C ASN A 45 -11.20 -0.77 -17.91
N ASN A 46 -10.06 -0.35 -17.35
CA ASN A 46 -8.74 -0.85 -17.74
C ASN A 46 -8.34 -2.11 -16.95
N PHE A 47 -8.78 -2.22 -15.69
CA PHE A 47 -8.36 -3.28 -14.78
C PHE A 47 -9.41 -4.38 -14.58
N GLY A 48 -10.65 -4.16 -15.04
CA GLY A 48 -11.75 -5.10 -14.91
C GLY A 48 -12.00 -5.53 -13.46
N GLU A 49 -12.25 -6.81 -13.25
CA GLU A 49 -12.58 -7.40 -11.95
C GLU A 49 -11.46 -7.29 -10.91
N VAL A 50 -10.22 -7.02 -11.32
CA VAL A 50 -9.08 -6.86 -10.40
C VAL A 50 -9.02 -5.45 -9.81
N PHE A 51 -9.79 -4.50 -10.35
CA PHE A 51 -9.82 -3.11 -9.88
C PHE A 51 -10.02 -2.95 -8.35
N PRO A 52 -11.01 -3.60 -7.71
CA PRO A 52 -11.23 -3.45 -6.27
C PRO A 52 -9.97 -3.84 -5.48
N TYR A 53 -9.35 -4.96 -5.85
CA TYR A 53 -8.13 -5.44 -5.21
C TYR A 53 -6.94 -4.48 -5.39
N LEU A 54 -6.77 -3.91 -6.58
CA LEU A 54 -5.75 -2.88 -6.84
C LEU A 54 -5.96 -1.63 -5.99
N ALA A 55 -7.21 -1.18 -5.86
CA ALA A 55 -7.55 -0.04 -5.01
C ALA A 55 -7.23 -0.34 -3.52
N GLU A 56 -7.49 -1.55 -3.05
CA GLU A 56 -7.15 -1.94 -1.67
C GLU A 56 -5.65 -2.06 -1.44
N LEU A 57 -4.88 -2.64 -2.38
CA LEU A 57 -3.42 -2.67 -2.29
C LEU A 57 -2.81 -1.27 -2.26
N PHE A 58 -3.34 -0.35 -3.08
CA PHE A 58 -2.96 1.07 -3.07
C PHE A 58 -3.19 1.68 -1.68
N VAL A 59 -4.38 1.48 -1.09
CA VAL A 59 -4.72 2.00 0.23
C VAL A 59 -3.84 1.37 1.31
N ALA A 60 -3.67 0.05 1.29
CA ALA A 60 -2.83 -0.70 2.21
C ALA A 60 -1.37 -0.22 2.20
N HIS A 61 -0.83 0.10 1.02
CA HIS A 61 0.51 0.67 0.90
C HIS A 61 0.64 1.97 1.70
N TYR A 62 -0.26 2.93 1.49
CA TYR A 62 -0.22 4.20 2.21
C TYR A 62 -0.50 4.06 3.71
N MET A 63 -1.42 3.17 4.12
CA MET A 63 -1.69 2.93 5.54
C MET A 63 -0.47 2.33 6.25
N ALA A 64 0.25 1.41 5.60
CA ALA A 64 1.46 0.83 6.15
C ALA A 64 2.60 1.86 6.29
N LEU A 65 2.79 2.73 5.29
CA LEU A 65 3.77 3.82 5.38
C LEU A 65 3.42 4.80 6.50
N GLN A 66 2.15 5.20 6.60
CA GLN A 66 1.71 6.13 7.62
C GLN A 66 1.86 5.55 9.04
N ALA A 67 1.60 4.26 9.23
CA ALA A 67 1.85 3.61 10.51
C ALA A 67 3.34 3.60 10.87
N ALA A 68 4.23 3.39 9.88
CA ALA A 68 5.67 3.47 10.08
C ALA A 68 6.12 4.90 10.45
N ASP A 69 5.60 5.91 9.75
CA ASP A 69 5.86 7.32 10.04
C ASP A 69 5.38 7.73 11.43
N ASN A 70 4.16 7.34 11.81
CA ASN A 70 3.61 7.61 13.15
C ASN A 70 4.48 6.97 14.24
N ARG A 71 4.98 5.74 14.02
CA ARG A 71 5.90 5.07 14.95
C ARG A 71 7.24 5.80 15.03
N ALA A 72 7.78 6.27 13.90
CA ALA A 72 9.01 7.05 13.88
C ALA A 72 8.85 8.37 14.65
N ALA A 73 7.75 9.09 14.43
CA ALA A 73 7.45 10.34 15.13
C ALA A 73 7.31 10.13 16.65
N ALA A 74 6.67 9.05 17.09
CA ALA A 74 6.50 8.73 18.50
C ALA A 74 7.83 8.52 19.26
N ILE A 75 8.92 8.20 18.57
CA ILE A 75 10.27 8.03 19.13
C ILE A 75 11.21 9.19 18.80
N GLY A 76 10.66 10.34 18.35
CA GLY A 76 11.45 11.53 17.99
C GLY A 76 12.17 11.44 16.64
N GLY A 77 11.83 10.48 15.79
CA GLY A 77 12.29 10.40 14.40
C GLY A 77 11.51 11.35 13.49
N GLY A 78 12.12 11.79 12.38
CA GLY A 78 11.44 12.58 11.36
C GLY A 78 10.42 11.72 10.60
N GLY A 79 9.14 12.11 10.62
CA GLY A 79 8.10 11.48 9.80
C GLY A 79 8.26 11.84 8.32
N GLY A 80 7.90 10.92 7.42
CA GLY A 80 7.98 11.12 5.98
C GLY A 80 9.38 10.90 5.39
N ALA A 81 10.29 10.26 6.14
CA ALA A 81 11.57 9.84 5.59
C ALA A 81 11.34 8.72 4.56
N ASN A 82 11.91 8.85 3.36
CA ASN A 82 11.94 7.76 2.37
C ASN A 82 12.71 6.57 2.95
N SER A 83 12.00 5.64 3.59
CA SER A 83 12.61 4.53 4.32
C SER A 83 13.17 3.43 3.41
N GLY A 84 13.11 3.62 2.09
CA GLY A 84 13.53 2.67 1.05
C GLY A 84 15.00 2.26 1.09
N VAL A 85 15.80 2.87 1.96
CA VAL A 85 17.17 2.45 2.29
C VAL A 85 17.49 2.69 3.77
N VAL A 86 16.66 2.20 4.71
CA VAL A 86 17.12 2.05 6.10
C VAL A 86 17.29 0.56 6.39
N SER A 87 18.40 0.01 5.90
CA SER A 87 18.81 -1.38 6.09
C SER A 87 19.26 -1.71 7.51
N SER A 88 19.24 -0.77 8.46
CA SER A 88 19.51 -1.08 9.86
C SER A 88 19.07 0.05 10.78
N LYS A 89 18.16 -0.26 11.70
CA LYS A 89 18.10 0.45 12.98
C LYS A 89 18.18 -0.61 14.08
N SER A 90 19.38 -0.82 14.60
CA SER A 90 19.63 -1.68 15.76
C SER A 90 19.05 -0.97 16.99
N VAL A 91 18.02 -1.54 17.60
CA VAL A 91 17.66 -1.25 18.99
C VAL A 91 18.13 -2.46 19.78
N ASP A 92 18.92 -2.18 20.82
CA ASP A 92 19.57 -3.15 21.68
C ASP A 92 18.71 -4.42 21.92
N LYS A 93 19.22 -5.55 21.40
CA LYS A 93 18.77 -6.95 21.49
C LYS A 93 17.66 -7.53 20.60
N VAL A 94 17.03 -6.83 19.65
CA VAL A 94 16.21 -7.53 18.62
C VAL A 94 16.30 -6.81 17.27
N SER A 95 17.21 -7.27 16.41
CA SER A 95 17.21 -6.95 14.98
C SER A 95 16.37 -8.00 14.26
N VAL A 96 15.19 -7.62 13.76
CA VAL A 96 14.51 -8.46 12.77
C VAL A 96 14.86 -7.93 11.38
N SER A 97 15.89 -8.52 10.79
CA SER A 97 16.21 -8.31 9.38
C SER A 97 15.31 -9.22 8.55
N TYR A 98 14.27 -8.66 7.94
CA TYR A 98 13.54 -9.34 6.88
C TYR A 98 14.31 -9.09 5.57
N ASP A 99 14.89 -10.14 5.01
CA ASP A 99 15.41 -10.10 3.65
C ASP A 99 14.23 -10.14 2.67
N SER A 100 13.73 -8.97 2.29
CA SER A 100 12.71 -8.81 1.24
C SER A 100 13.32 -8.51 -0.13
N SER A 101 14.66 -8.57 -0.27
CA SER A 101 15.38 -8.17 -1.48
C SER A 101 15.09 -9.07 -2.68
N ALA A 102 14.72 -10.34 -2.46
CA ALA A 102 14.39 -11.28 -3.53
C ALA A 102 13.05 -11.00 -4.24
N THR A 103 12.17 -10.17 -3.66
CA THR A 103 10.83 -9.85 -4.20
C THR A 103 10.67 -8.42 -4.70
N MET A 104 11.70 -7.56 -4.55
CA MET A 104 11.63 -6.15 -4.92
C MET A 104 12.05 -5.94 -6.38
N ASN A 105 11.20 -5.27 -7.16
CA ASN A 105 11.53 -4.89 -8.53
C ASN A 105 12.27 -3.53 -8.50
N PRO A 106 13.49 -3.39 -9.04
CA PRO A 106 14.26 -2.15 -8.98
C PRO A 106 13.53 -0.94 -9.58
N ASP A 107 12.62 -1.16 -10.53
CA ASP A 107 11.87 -0.11 -11.21
C ASP A 107 10.64 0.37 -10.42
N ALA A 108 10.26 -0.33 -9.34
CA ALA A 108 9.05 -0.01 -8.58
C ALA A 108 9.20 1.19 -7.63
N GLY A 109 10.44 1.65 -7.37
CA GLY A 109 10.72 2.87 -6.61
C GLY A 109 9.93 2.97 -5.30
N PHE A 110 9.08 3.98 -5.18
CA PHE A 110 8.22 4.24 -4.03
C PHE A 110 7.39 3.03 -3.60
N TRP A 111 6.91 2.23 -4.56
CA TRP A 111 6.06 1.08 -4.30
C TRP A 111 6.79 -0.05 -3.56
N ASN A 112 8.12 -0.15 -3.66
CA ASN A 112 8.91 -1.16 -2.93
C ASN A 112 8.91 -0.95 -1.41
N ASN A 113 8.49 0.21 -0.90
CA ASN A 113 8.54 0.47 0.55
C ASN A 113 7.59 -0.43 1.36
N THR A 114 6.64 -1.12 0.72
CA THR A 114 5.78 -2.11 1.38
C THR A 114 5.49 -3.28 0.45
N ARG A 115 5.18 -4.47 1.01
CA ARG A 115 4.73 -5.62 0.22
C ARG A 115 3.50 -5.33 -0.63
N TYR A 116 2.56 -4.55 -0.11
CA TYR A 116 1.33 -4.17 -0.82
C TYR A 116 1.63 -3.29 -2.03
N GLY A 117 2.61 -2.37 -1.89
CA GLY A 117 3.03 -1.53 -3.00
C GLY A 117 3.78 -2.33 -4.07
N ALA A 118 4.68 -3.22 -3.67
CA ALA A 118 5.41 -4.07 -4.59
C ALA A 118 4.47 -4.95 -5.43
N GLU A 119 3.46 -5.55 -4.78
CA GLU A 119 2.42 -6.33 -5.45
C GLU A 119 1.52 -5.47 -6.36
N PHE A 120 1.07 -4.31 -5.88
CA PHE A 120 0.33 -3.35 -6.68
C PHE A 120 1.09 -2.99 -7.96
N TRP A 121 2.38 -2.66 -7.84
CA TRP A 121 3.24 -2.33 -8.97
C TRP A 121 3.36 -3.51 -9.95
N GLN A 122 3.59 -4.73 -9.45
CA GLN A 122 3.65 -5.91 -10.31
C GLN A 122 2.38 -6.09 -11.12
N LEU A 123 1.20 -5.97 -10.50
CA LEU A 123 -0.08 -6.15 -11.17
C LEU A 123 -0.34 -5.07 -12.21
N ILE A 124 -0.18 -3.78 -11.88
CA ILE A 124 -0.46 -2.70 -12.86
C ILE A 124 0.48 -2.78 -14.07
N GLN A 125 1.72 -3.25 -13.88
CA GLN A 125 2.66 -3.45 -14.98
C GLN A 125 2.22 -4.60 -15.91
N MET A 126 1.56 -5.65 -15.41
CA MET A 126 0.99 -6.70 -16.24
C MET A 126 -0.13 -6.17 -17.17
N PHE A 127 -0.94 -5.21 -16.69
CA PHE A 127 -1.96 -4.56 -17.50
C PHE A 127 -1.36 -3.52 -18.48
N GLY A 128 -0.33 -2.78 -18.06
CA GLY A 128 0.34 -1.76 -18.89
C GLY A 128 1.19 -2.33 -20.03
N MET A 129 1.69 -3.56 -19.91
CA MET A 129 2.45 -4.24 -20.97
C MET A 129 1.59 -4.91 -22.05
N GLY A 130 0.27 -4.69 -22.03
CA GLY A 130 -0.69 -5.34 -22.91
C GLY A 130 -0.78 -6.82 -22.56
N GLY A 131 -1.77 -7.18 -21.74
CA GLY A 131 -2.00 -8.55 -21.28
C GLY A 131 -1.82 -9.55 -22.43
N ARG A 132 -0.68 -10.25 -22.45
CA ARG A 132 -0.50 -11.38 -23.35
C ARG A 132 -1.31 -12.51 -22.77
N GLN A 133 -2.52 -12.64 -23.31
CA GLN A 133 -3.37 -13.80 -23.14
C GLN A 133 -2.55 -15.03 -23.56
N LEU A 134 -2.37 -16.00 -22.65
CA LEU A 134 -1.95 -17.36 -22.98
C LEU A 134 -3.16 -18.16 -23.46
#